data_AF-A0A6P1EPW6-F1
#
_entry.id   AF-A0A6P1EPW6-F1
#
_cell.length_a   1.000
_cell.length_b   1.000
_cell.length_c   1.000
_cell.angle_alpha   90.00
_cell.angle_beta   90.00
_cell.angle_gamma   90.00
#
_symmetry.space_group_name_H-M   'P 1'
#
loop_
_entity.id
_entity.type
_entity.pdbx_description
1 polymer ?
#
loop_
_entity_poly.entity_id
_entity_poly.type
_entity_poly.pdbx_seq_one_letter_code
_entity_poly.pdbx_strand_id
1 'polypeptide(L)'
;MSPHRDQQDAAHAALRRVRREGRWWWLQARHARRVWRWALLVAVLLFMALVLLRRPLANWFWNEPQIEQLLDQGDRALAAGRLSAADGSGAREWYQAALALDGDRSQARTGLARTAQAALQQARDALDAGDLDAARRALALARELQVPQRDADQLAQQLQQRGGAHAGIAVLLGRAEAALQAQRLDDGPDSALPLFQQVLAVAPNQLRALEGREDALSDLLLQARSACASGELATAATLLGSARRYDPGHVDLPQTEAQFNAALEQALMRADRDLARGRTDAAWAGYRQVAAAAPSHPRAQAGLRELADRQARHATRLAGDFRFPQATQALDKAKAIDPQAPSLATARTAIEQARHAQQALRAPQSTRTKGELRVLLERFEQAQARGDWLLPPGRSAYDALRAAQALAPADPAVRAAAHQLVPVLVTCFDDELRRNRVRAAGDCLQAWEALAAHDNELGEARRRLGRRWLAIGSERLGAGDARYAREALEQAAALGVPASEIEPLQARLRDAATLER
;
A
#
# COMPACT_ATOMS: atom_id res chain seq x y z
N MET A 1 38.36 37.30 -145.84
CA MET A 1 37.10 37.90 -146.30
C MET A 1 35.99 36.92 -146.04
N SER A 2 35.14 37.29 -145.08
CA SER A 2 33.82 36.78 -144.68
C SER A 2 32.89 36.36 -145.84
N PRO A 3 31.67 35.81 -145.59
CA PRO A 3 31.19 34.96 -144.49
C PRO A 3 30.15 33.89 -144.93
N HIS A 4 29.70 33.11 -143.94
CA HIS A 4 28.32 32.61 -143.70
C HIS A 4 27.24 32.76 -144.77
N ARG A 5 26.58 31.62 -145.04
CA ARG A 5 25.12 31.33 -145.15
C ARG A 5 25.02 30.03 -145.95
N ASP A 6 24.47 28.91 -145.48
CA ASP A 6 23.13 28.75 -144.93
C ASP A 6 23.05 27.54 -143.98
N GLN A 7 22.69 27.81 -142.73
CA GLN A 7 21.78 26.94 -141.99
C GLN A 7 20.46 26.93 -142.77
N GLN A 8 19.98 25.79 -143.28
CA GLN A 8 18.54 25.43 -143.25
C GLN A 8 18.14 24.10 -143.90
N ASP A 9 19.03 23.30 -144.50
CA ASP A 9 18.66 21.95 -144.99
C ASP A 9 19.02 20.80 -144.02
N ALA A 10 19.04 21.11 -142.72
CA ALA A 10 18.77 20.11 -141.70
C ALA A 10 17.29 19.70 -141.81
N ALA A 11 17.01 18.48 -142.29
CA ALA A 11 15.92 17.62 -141.79
C ALA A 11 15.59 16.45 -142.74
N HIS A 12 15.94 16.51 -144.03
CA HIS A 12 15.35 15.58 -145.03
C HIS A 12 16.30 14.49 -145.57
N ALA A 13 17.58 14.49 -145.21
CA ALA A 13 18.52 13.42 -145.58
C ALA A 13 18.56 12.24 -144.57
N ALA A 14 17.74 12.31 -143.51
CA ALA A 14 17.66 11.34 -142.41
C ALA A 14 16.89 10.04 -142.74
N LEU A 15 16.48 9.78 -143.99
CA LEU A 15 15.60 8.64 -144.29
C LEU A 15 15.97 7.74 -145.47
N ARG A 16 17.16 7.84 -146.09
CA ARG A 16 17.46 7.06 -147.32
C ARG A 16 18.82 6.36 -147.46
N ARG A 17 19.57 6.12 -146.39
CA ARG A 17 20.78 5.25 -146.44
C ARG A 17 20.76 4.09 -145.45
N VAL A 18 19.58 3.47 -145.30
CA VAL A 18 19.43 2.10 -144.81
C VAL A 18 18.79 1.27 -145.93
N ARG A 19 19.62 0.68 -146.80
CA ARG A 19 19.35 -0.60 -147.50
C ARG A 19 20.39 -0.88 -148.58
N ARG A 20 20.89 -2.12 -148.56
CA ARG A 20 21.87 -2.80 -149.43
C ARG A 20 23.29 -2.58 -148.88
N GLU A 21 23.88 -3.50 -148.15
CA GLU A 21 23.99 -4.93 -148.46
C GLU A 21 23.77 -5.82 -147.22
N GLY A 22 22.80 -6.72 -147.33
CA GLY A 22 22.73 -7.92 -146.52
C GLY A 22 23.13 -9.10 -147.39
N ARG A 23 23.87 -10.03 -146.79
CA ARG A 23 23.88 -11.49 -147.04
C ARG A 23 25.19 -12.02 -146.48
N TRP A 24 25.14 -12.72 -145.34
CA TRP A 24 25.96 -13.91 -145.00
C TRP A 24 25.57 -14.45 -143.60
N TRP A 25 24.28 -14.38 -143.26
CA TRP A 25 23.68 -15.08 -142.13
C TRP A 25 23.00 -16.32 -142.73
N TRP A 26 23.53 -17.54 -142.51
CA TRP A 26 22.74 -18.79 -142.33
C TRP A 26 23.51 -20.14 -142.17
N LEU A 27 24.81 -20.19 -141.82
CA LEU A 27 25.50 -21.50 -141.69
C LEU A 27 26.30 -21.81 -140.41
N GLN A 28 25.91 -21.30 -139.22
CA GLN A 28 26.42 -21.89 -137.97
C GLN A 28 25.43 -21.89 -136.78
N ALA A 29 24.17 -22.18 -137.08
CA ALA A 29 23.06 -22.29 -136.13
C ALA A 29 22.89 -23.71 -135.50
N ARG A 30 23.96 -24.29 -134.92
CA ARG A 30 23.86 -25.53 -134.10
C ARG A 30 24.65 -25.58 -132.78
N HIS A 31 25.34 -24.50 -132.37
CA HIS A 31 26.04 -24.43 -131.06
C HIS A 31 25.42 -23.49 -130.00
N ALA A 32 24.29 -22.83 -130.31
CA ALA A 32 23.72 -21.78 -129.46
C ALA A 32 22.79 -22.24 -128.30
N ARG A 33 22.42 -23.53 -128.20
CA ARG A 33 21.52 -24.01 -127.13
C ARG A 33 22.22 -24.39 -125.82
N ARG A 34 23.54 -24.61 -125.84
CA ARG A 34 24.31 -25.05 -124.65
C ARG A 34 24.77 -23.87 -123.79
N VAL A 35 25.18 -22.75 -124.41
CA VAL A 35 25.69 -21.56 -123.72
C VAL A 35 24.57 -20.82 -122.96
N TRP A 36 23.37 -20.72 -123.54
CA TRP A 36 22.23 -20.08 -122.88
C TRP A 36 21.71 -20.85 -121.66
N ARG A 37 21.83 -22.18 -121.64
CA ARG A 37 21.46 -22.99 -120.46
C ARG A 37 22.41 -22.75 -119.28
N TRP A 38 23.71 -22.58 -119.54
CA TRP A 38 24.68 -22.28 -118.49
C TRP A 38 24.60 -20.83 -118.00
N ALA A 39 24.33 -19.87 -118.88
CA ALA A 39 24.12 -18.48 -118.48
C ALA A 39 22.90 -18.32 -117.55
N LEU A 40 21.80 -19.02 -117.83
CA LEU A 40 20.61 -19.00 -116.98
C LEU A 40 20.84 -19.70 -115.64
N LEU A 41 21.60 -20.80 -115.64
CA LEU A 41 22.00 -21.50 -114.41
C LEU A 41 22.86 -20.62 -113.49
N VAL A 42 23.85 -19.92 -114.05
CA VAL A 42 24.71 -18.99 -113.31
C VAL A 42 23.91 -17.81 -112.76
N ALA A 43 22.97 -17.24 -113.53
CA ALA A 43 22.12 -16.15 -113.07
C ALA A 43 21.21 -16.57 -111.90
N VAL A 44 20.62 -17.77 -111.97
CA VAL A 44 19.81 -18.33 -110.87
C VAL A 44 20.67 -18.61 -109.63
N LEU A 45 21.90 -19.14 -109.81
CA LEU A 45 22.84 -19.38 -108.71
C LEU A 45 23.28 -18.07 -108.03
N LEU A 46 23.55 -17.02 -108.80
CA LEU A 46 23.92 -15.69 -108.28
C LEU A 46 22.75 -15.05 -107.53
N PHE A 47 21.53 -15.14 -108.06
CA PHE A 47 20.33 -14.65 -107.39
C PHE A 47 20.07 -15.41 -106.09
N MET A 48 20.23 -16.74 -106.11
CA MET A 48 20.05 -17.58 -104.92
C MET A 48 21.13 -17.30 -103.86
N ALA A 49 22.38 -17.09 -104.27
CA ALA A 49 23.45 -16.66 -103.36
C ALA A 49 23.16 -15.29 -102.72
N LEU A 50 22.64 -14.32 -103.49
CA LEU A 50 22.26 -13.00 -102.98
C LEU A 50 21.10 -13.07 -101.97
N VAL A 51 20.11 -13.94 -102.20
CA VAL A 51 18.97 -14.14 -101.30
C VAL A 51 19.37 -14.87 -100.02
N LEU A 52 20.26 -15.87 -100.11
CA LEU A 52 20.76 -16.61 -98.95
C LEU A 52 21.76 -15.80 -98.10
N LEU A 53 22.58 -14.92 -98.70
CA LEU A 53 23.55 -14.07 -97.98
C LEU A 53 22.96 -12.75 -97.44
N ARG A 54 21.69 -12.43 -97.70
CA ARG A 54 21.06 -11.18 -97.23
C ARG A 54 20.97 -11.07 -95.70
N ARG A 55 20.86 -12.20 -95.00
CA ARG A 55 20.70 -12.26 -93.53
C ARG A 55 22.00 -12.05 -92.73
N PRO A 56 23.15 -12.65 -93.09
CA PRO A 56 24.38 -12.45 -92.32
C PRO A 56 24.98 -11.03 -92.44
N LEU A 57 24.79 -10.33 -93.57
CA LEU A 57 25.37 -8.99 -93.75
C LEU A 57 24.60 -7.89 -92.99
N ALA A 58 23.30 -8.06 -92.72
CA ALA A 58 22.50 -7.08 -91.99
C ALA A 58 22.83 -7.03 -90.49
N ASN A 59 23.26 -8.16 -89.91
CA ASN A 59 23.54 -8.28 -88.48
C ASN A 59 24.92 -7.76 -88.06
N TRP A 60 25.83 -7.50 -89.01
CA TRP A 60 27.20 -7.07 -88.71
C TRP A 60 27.34 -5.55 -88.54
N PHE A 61 26.33 -4.77 -88.96
CA PHE A 61 26.44 -3.30 -89.04
C PHE A 61 25.59 -2.51 -88.02
N TRP A 62 24.79 -3.16 -87.15
CA TRP A 62 23.93 -2.49 -86.15
C TRP A 62 23.98 -3.17 -84.77
N ASN A 63 24.56 -2.48 -83.78
CA ASN A 63 24.48 -2.84 -82.35
C ASN A 63 23.20 -2.33 -81.66
N GLU A 64 22.37 -1.53 -82.35
CA GLU A 64 21.06 -1.02 -81.88
C GLU A 64 20.10 -2.08 -81.28
N PRO A 65 19.86 -3.27 -81.88
CA PRO A 65 18.81 -4.16 -81.38
C PRO A 65 19.15 -4.82 -80.04
N GLN A 66 20.42 -4.91 -79.66
CA GLN A 66 20.84 -5.48 -78.38
C GLN A 66 20.66 -4.49 -77.24
N ILE A 67 20.97 -3.20 -77.45
CA ILE A 67 20.81 -2.15 -76.44
C ILE A 67 19.32 -1.90 -76.15
N GLU A 68 18.47 -1.84 -77.18
CA GLU A 68 17.01 -1.70 -77.01
C GLU A 68 16.42 -2.88 -76.21
N GLN A 69 16.89 -4.11 -76.46
CA GLN A 69 16.48 -5.28 -75.68
C GLN A 69 16.87 -5.19 -74.21
N LEU A 70 18.05 -4.64 -73.89
CA LEU A 70 18.50 -4.43 -72.50
C LEU A 70 17.66 -3.34 -71.81
N LEU A 71 17.32 -2.25 -72.52
CA LEU A 71 16.46 -1.19 -71.99
C LEU A 71 15.04 -1.71 -71.71
N ASP A 72 14.43 -2.46 -72.63
CA ASP A 72 13.11 -3.10 -72.45
C ASP A 72 13.10 -4.11 -71.29
N GLN A 73 14.22 -4.81 -71.06
CA GLN A 73 14.36 -5.72 -69.92
C GLN A 73 14.50 -4.93 -68.62
N GLY A 74 15.25 -3.83 -68.62
CA GLY A 74 15.36 -2.89 -67.50
C GLY A 74 14.03 -2.25 -67.11
N ASP A 75 13.23 -1.78 -68.07
CA ASP A 75 11.90 -1.21 -67.83
C ASP A 75 10.94 -2.26 -67.25
N ARG A 76 10.98 -3.51 -67.74
CA ARG A 76 10.19 -4.61 -67.17
C ARG A 76 10.62 -4.97 -65.76
N ALA A 77 11.92 -5.03 -65.49
CA ALA A 77 12.46 -5.29 -64.15
C ALA A 77 12.08 -4.18 -63.17
N LEU A 78 12.14 -2.91 -63.60
CA LEU A 78 11.73 -1.75 -62.82
C LEU A 78 10.23 -1.79 -62.50
N ALA A 79 9.39 -2.06 -63.50
CA ALA A 79 7.93 -2.19 -63.31
C ALA A 79 7.55 -3.37 -62.39
N ALA A 80 8.36 -4.43 -62.38
CA ALA A 80 8.20 -5.57 -61.47
C ALA A 80 8.75 -5.32 -60.05
N GLY A 81 9.30 -4.13 -59.76
CA GLY A 81 9.93 -3.82 -58.47
C GLY A 81 11.26 -4.52 -58.21
N ARG A 82 11.86 -5.16 -59.23
CA ARG A 82 13.16 -5.83 -59.14
C ARG A 82 14.28 -4.83 -59.44
N LEU A 83 14.55 -3.97 -58.46
CA LEU A 83 15.46 -2.84 -58.65
C LEU A 83 16.94 -3.25 -58.77
N SER A 84 17.35 -4.29 -58.03
CA SER A 84 18.66 -4.93 -58.17
C SER A 84 18.53 -6.42 -57.82
N ALA A 85 19.25 -7.26 -58.55
CA ALA A 85 19.29 -8.69 -58.31
C ALA A 85 20.69 -9.26 -58.55
N ALA A 86 21.14 -10.16 -57.66
CA ALA A 86 22.48 -10.74 -57.71
C ALA A 86 22.69 -11.67 -58.92
N ASP A 87 21.60 -12.16 -59.52
CA ASP A 87 21.60 -12.97 -60.75
C ASP A 87 21.72 -12.11 -62.03
N GLY A 88 21.85 -10.79 -61.89
CA GLY A 88 21.95 -9.86 -63.01
C GLY A 88 20.61 -9.48 -63.65
N SER A 89 19.48 -9.98 -63.12
CA SER A 89 18.15 -9.76 -63.70
C SER A 89 17.45 -8.47 -63.25
N GLY A 90 18.11 -7.65 -62.43
CA GLY A 90 17.53 -6.43 -61.87
C GLY A 90 17.63 -5.22 -62.81
N ALA A 91 16.78 -4.22 -62.55
CA ALA A 91 16.71 -3.00 -63.36
C ALA A 91 18.06 -2.27 -63.41
N ARG A 92 18.76 -2.17 -62.27
CA ARG A 92 20.11 -1.60 -62.20
C ARG A 92 21.06 -2.30 -63.16
N GLU A 93 21.13 -3.63 -63.09
CA GLU A 93 22.08 -4.43 -63.86
C GLU A 93 21.81 -4.33 -65.37
N TRP A 94 20.54 -4.34 -65.80
CA TRP A 94 20.16 -4.15 -67.20
C TRP A 94 20.54 -2.76 -67.74
N TYR A 95 20.26 -1.69 -66.99
CA TYR A 95 20.62 -0.33 -67.42
C TYR A 95 22.13 -0.08 -67.36
N GLN A 96 22.85 -0.66 -66.41
CA GLN A 96 24.31 -0.62 -66.36
C GLN A 96 24.94 -1.38 -67.53
N ALA A 97 24.41 -2.55 -67.89
CA ALA A 97 24.83 -3.29 -69.08
C ALA A 97 24.62 -2.48 -70.36
N ALA A 98 23.49 -1.77 -70.48
CA ALA A 98 23.23 -0.86 -71.59
C ALA A 98 24.25 0.30 -71.65
N LEU A 99 24.60 0.92 -70.50
CA LEU A 99 25.62 1.97 -70.44
C LEU A 99 27.05 1.49 -70.70
N ALA A 100 27.36 0.23 -70.37
CA ALA A 100 28.67 -0.36 -70.67
C ALA A 100 28.88 -0.57 -72.18
N LEU A 101 27.80 -0.77 -72.94
CA LEU A 101 27.81 -0.87 -74.39
C LEU A 101 27.84 0.51 -75.07
N ASP A 102 27.12 1.49 -74.53
CA ASP A 102 27.10 2.87 -75.04
C ASP A 102 26.95 3.89 -73.89
N GLY A 103 28.08 4.53 -73.56
CA GLY A 103 28.18 5.46 -72.44
C GLY A 103 27.38 6.75 -72.61
N ASP A 104 26.99 7.13 -73.83
CA ASP A 104 26.34 8.41 -74.14
C ASP A 104 24.79 8.33 -74.20
N ARG A 105 24.21 7.16 -73.91
CA ARG A 105 22.75 6.95 -73.93
C ARG A 105 22.03 7.60 -72.75
N SER A 106 21.29 8.68 -73.04
CA SER A 106 20.44 9.39 -72.05
C SER A 106 19.29 8.53 -71.50
N GLN A 107 18.77 7.58 -72.28
CA GLN A 107 17.68 6.68 -71.86
C GLN A 107 18.11 5.73 -70.74
N ALA A 108 19.30 5.13 -70.84
CA ALA A 108 19.82 4.24 -69.79
C ALA A 108 20.11 5.02 -68.49
N ARG A 109 20.64 6.25 -68.60
CA ARG A 109 20.82 7.16 -67.44
C ARG A 109 19.48 7.54 -66.81
N THR A 110 18.47 7.83 -67.61
CA THR A 110 17.09 8.08 -67.15
C THR A 110 16.48 6.84 -66.48
N GLY A 111 16.74 5.65 -67.02
CA GLY A 111 16.36 4.36 -66.42
C GLY A 111 16.98 4.13 -65.05
N LEU A 112 18.28 4.39 -64.90
CA LEU A 112 18.95 4.34 -63.59
C LEU A 112 18.41 5.38 -62.62
N ALA A 113 18.12 6.60 -63.07
CA ALA A 113 17.51 7.64 -62.23
C ALA A 113 16.11 7.25 -61.72
N ARG A 114 15.26 6.65 -62.59
CA ARG A 114 13.96 6.10 -62.20
C ARG A 114 14.12 4.92 -61.23
N THR A 115 15.13 4.07 -61.43
CA THR A 115 15.46 2.97 -60.52
C THR A 115 15.91 3.49 -59.15
N ALA A 116 16.68 4.57 -59.10
CA ALA A 116 17.09 5.24 -57.86
C ALA A 116 15.89 5.79 -57.07
N GLN A 117 14.94 6.43 -57.77
CA GLN A 117 13.70 6.94 -57.17
C GLN A 117 12.82 5.81 -56.65
N ALA A 118 12.69 4.72 -57.41
CA ALA A 118 11.95 3.54 -56.97
C ALA A 118 12.61 2.90 -55.74
N ALA A 119 13.94 2.87 -55.65
CA ALA A 119 14.67 2.34 -54.49
C ALA A 119 14.46 3.21 -53.24
N LEU A 120 14.39 4.53 -53.41
CA LEU A 120 14.06 5.44 -52.33
C LEU A 120 12.61 5.25 -51.84
N GLN A 121 11.66 5.01 -52.75
CA GLN A 121 10.27 4.71 -52.37
C GLN A 121 10.18 3.36 -51.64
N GLN A 122 10.84 2.32 -52.14
CA GLN A 122 10.93 1.03 -51.47
C GLN A 122 11.53 1.15 -50.07
N ALA A 123 12.52 2.03 -49.88
CA ALA A 123 13.11 2.30 -48.58
C ALA A 123 12.13 2.99 -47.60
N ARG A 124 11.26 3.87 -48.09
CA ARG A 124 10.18 4.49 -47.30
C ARG A 124 9.11 3.48 -46.93
N ASP A 125 8.66 2.68 -47.89
CA ASP A 125 7.64 1.65 -47.66
C ASP A 125 8.13 0.61 -46.64
N ALA A 126 9.41 0.21 -46.73
CA ALA A 126 10.04 -0.68 -45.76
C ALA A 126 10.17 -0.04 -44.36
N LEU A 127 10.48 1.26 -44.29
CA LEU A 127 10.51 2.00 -43.03
C LEU A 127 9.12 2.08 -42.39
N ASP A 128 8.07 2.31 -43.18
CA ASP A 128 6.68 2.34 -42.72
C ASP A 128 6.20 0.96 -42.28
N ALA A 129 6.66 -0.10 -42.94
CA ALA A 129 6.44 -1.49 -42.53
C ALA A 129 7.27 -1.91 -41.29
N GLY A 130 8.21 -1.08 -40.83
CA GLY A 130 9.08 -1.37 -39.68
C GLY A 130 10.29 -2.26 -39.99
N ASP A 131 10.50 -2.66 -41.25
CA ASP A 131 11.65 -3.44 -41.69
C ASP A 131 12.86 -2.51 -41.95
N LEU A 132 13.58 -2.22 -40.87
CA LEU A 132 14.75 -1.34 -40.90
C LEU A 132 15.88 -1.88 -41.78
N ASP A 133 16.01 -3.20 -41.92
CA ASP A 133 17.08 -3.82 -42.72
C ASP A 133 16.77 -3.80 -44.21
N ALA A 134 15.51 -4.02 -44.60
CA ALA A 134 15.07 -3.76 -45.97
C ALA A 134 15.20 -2.28 -46.33
N ALA A 135 14.81 -1.37 -45.45
CA ALA A 135 14.93 0.07 -45.68
C ALA A 135 16.39 0.53 -45.83
N ARG A 136 17.32 0.01 -45.02
CA ARG A 136 18.76 0.27 -45.15
C ARG A 136 19.33 -0.21 -46.49
N ARG A 137 18.96 -1.44 -46.92
CA ARG A 137 19.40 -2.00 -48.21
C ARG A 137 18.88 -1.18 -49.40
N ALA A 138 17.60 -0.82 -49.37
CA ALA A 138 16.98 -0.02 -50.43
C ALA A 138 17.54 1.42 -50.49
N LEU A 139 17.82 2.04 -49.34
CA LEU A 139 18.49 3.34 -49.28
C LEU A 139 19.95 3.28 -49.78
N ALA A 140 20.68 2.20 -49.49
CA ALA A 140 22.02 1.99 -50.01
C ALA A 140 22.02 1.89 -51.55
N LEU A 141 21.07 1.14 -52.12
CA LEU A 141 20.86 1.07 -53.57
C LEU A 141 20.50 2.45 -54.17
N ALA A 142 19.61 3.20 -53.53
CA ALA A 142 19.24 4.55 -54.00
C ALA A 142 20.43 5.52 -54.02
N ARG A 143 21.32 5.43 -53.01
CA ARG A 143 22.57 6.21 -52.94
C ARG A 143 23.57 5.81 -54.01
N GLU A 144 23.73 4.51 -54.27
CA GLU A 144 24.60 3.98 -55.33
C GLU A 144 24.15 4.49 -56.72
N LEU A 145 22.84 4.60 -56.93
CA LEU A 145 22.22 5.11 -58.15
C LEU A 145 22.09 6.64 -58.21
N GLN A 146 22.76 7.36 -57.29
CA GLN A 146 22.86 8.83 -57.29
C GLN A 146 21.53 9.59 -57.16
N VAL A 147 20.62 9.12 -56.28
CA VAL A 147 19.42 9.87 -55.88
C VAL A 147 19.81 11.24 -55.25
N PRO A 148 18.97 12.30 -55.33
CA PRO A 148 19.28 13.58 -54.68
C PRO A 148 19.64 13.44 -53.19
N GLN A 149 20.79 14.01 -52.79
CA GLN A 149 21.35 13.82 -51.44
C GLN A 149 20.38 14.23 -50.32
N ARG A 150 19.65 15.34 -50.52
CA ARG A 150 18.66 15.82 -49.54
C ARG A 150 17.62 14.75 -49.18
N ASP A 151 17.13 14.00 -50.16
CA ASP A 151 16.08 13.00 -49.94
C ASP A 151 16.64 11.74 -49.27
N ALA A 152 17.87 11.34 -49.64
CA ALA A 152 18.57 10.22 -49.00
C ALA A 152 18.93 10.52 -47.55
N ASP A 153 19.35 11.75 -47.24
CA ASP A 153 19.76 12.16 -45.89
C ASP A 153 18.57 12.30 -44.94
N GLN A 154 17.44 12.81 -45.42
CA GLN A 154 16.20 12.84 -44.64
C GLN A 154 15.75 11.44 -44.23
N LEU A 155 15.75 10.48 -45.16
CA LEU A 155 15.38 9.10 -44.86
C LEU A 155 16.42 8.40 -43.96
N ALA A 156 17.71 8.68 -44.16
CA ALA A 156 18.77 8.17 -43.30
C ALA A 156 18.62 8.63 -41.85
N GLN A 157 18.28 9.89 -41.62
CA GLN A 157 18.02 10.43 -40.28
C GLN A 157 16.82 9.75 -39.61
N GLN A 158 15.72 9.54 -40.36
CA GLN A 158 14.55 8.84 -39.85
C GLN A 158 14.86 7.37 -39.47
N LEU A 159 15.63 6.67 -40.32
CA LEU A 159 16.11 5.31 -40.05
C LEU A 159 17.01 5.24 -38.82
N GLN A 160 17.89 6.23 -38.64
CA GLN A 160 18.78 6.30 -37.48
C GLN A 160 18.00 6.59 -36.19
N GLN A 161 17.01 7.49 -36.23
CA GLN A 161 16.14 7.79 -35.09
C GLN A 161 15.32 6.57 -34.67
N ARG A 162 14.64 5.90 -35.62
CA ARG A 162 13.88 4.67 -35.30
C ARG A 162 14.78 3.53 -34.85
N GLY A 163 15.93 3.33 -35.51
CA GLY A 163 16.91 2.32 -35.13
C GLY A 163 17.49 2.54 -33.74
N GLY A 164 17.81 3.79 -33.39
CA GLY A 164 18.28 4.16 -32.05
C GLY A 164 17.23 3.92 -30.96
N ALA A 165 15.97 4.25 -31.23
CA ALA A 165 14.87 3.97 -30.30
C ALA A 165 14.68 2.46 -30.06
N HIS A 166 14.67 1.64 -31.12
CA HIS A 166 14.57 0.18 -31.00
C HIS A 166 15.76 -0.43 -30.27
N ALA A 167 16.99 0.02 -30.56
CA ALA A 167 18.18 -0.44 -29.84
C ALA A 167 18.13 -0.05 -28.35
N GLY A 168 17.68 1.16 -28.02
CA GLY A 168 17.48 1.61 -26.65
C GLY A 168 16.46 0.75 -25.89
N ILE A 169 15.33 0.43 -26.52
CA ILE A 169 14.31 -0.47 -25.95
C ILE A 169 14.89 -1.87 -25.73
N ALA A 170 15.64 -2.43 -26.69
CA ALA A 170 16.24 -3.75 -26.57
C ALA A 170 17.25 -3.82 -25.41
N VAL A 171 18.08 -2.79 -25.24
CA VAL A 171 19.01 -2.69 -24.10
C VAL A 171 18.25 -2.59 -22.78
N LEU A 172 17.19 -1.78 -22.72
CA LEU A 172 16.36 -1.62 -21.53
C LEU A 172 15.64 -2.93 -21.15
N LEU A 173 15.10 -3.65 -22.14
CA LEU A 173 14.51 -4.97 -21.97
C LEU A 173 15.53 -5.98 -21.42
N GLY A 174 16.73 -6.03 -22.00
CA GLY A 174 17.78 -6.92 -21.50
C GLY A 174 18.18 -6.63 -20.05
N ARG A 175 18.18 -5.35 -19.64
CA ARG A 175 18.39 -4.96 -18.23
C ARG A 175 17.24 -5.39 -17.34
N ALA A 176 15.99 -5.24 -17.80
CA ALA A 176 14.79 -5.64 -17.06
C ALA A 176 14.77 -7.16 -16.84
N GLU A 177 15.03 -7.94 -17.90
CA GLU A 177 15.12 -9.40 -17.86
C GLU A 177 16.26 -9.86 -16.92
N ALA A 178 17.43 -9.20 -16.96
CA ALA A 178 18.53 -9.50 -16.04
C ALA A 178 18.18 -9.16 -14.58
N ALA A 179 17.42 -8.09 -14.34
CA ALA A 179 16.94 -7.76 -13.00
C ALA A 179 15.92 -8.79 -12.47
N LEU A 180 15.02 -9.27 -13.35
CA LEU A 180 14.06 -10.32 -13.03
C LEU A 180 14.76 -11.64 -12.69
N GLN A 181 15.74 -12.06 -13.50
CA GLN A 181 16.56 -13.25 -13.22
C GLN A 181 17.34 -13.13 -11.90
N ALA A 182 17.76 -11.91 -11.55
CA ALA A 182 18.41 -11.62 -10.28
C ALA A 182 17.44 -11.47 -9.10
N GLN A 183 16.13 -11.68 -9.29
CA GLN A 183 15.07 -11.50 -8.29
C GLN A 183 15.02 -10.09 -7.68
N ARG A 184 15.50 -9.08 -8.40
CA ARG A 184 15.42 -7.65 -8.01
C ARG A 184 14.15 -7.06 -8.59
N LEU A 185 13.04 -7.22 -7.88
CA LEU A 185 11.70 -6.96 -8.41
C LEU A 185 11.28 -5.48 -8.32
N ASP A 186 11.42 -4.83 -7.15
CA ASP A 186 10.95 -3.45 -6.91
C ASP A 186 11.80 -2.67 -5.87
N ASP A 187 13.09 -2.99 -5.73
CA ASP A 187 13.98 -2.37 -4.73
C ASP A 187 14.58 -1.02 -5.17
N GLY A 188 14.26 -0.54 -6.38
CA GLY A 188 14.78 0.72 -6.91
C GLY A 188 14.57 0.88 -8.42
N PRO A 189 15.05 1.98 -9.02
CA PRO A 189 14.77 2.30 -10.43
C PRO A 189 15.38 1.30 -11.44
N ASP A 190 16.38 0.52 -11.02
CA ASP A 190 17.05 -0.52 -11.81
C ASP A 190 16.51 -1.94 -11.54
N SER A 191 15.36 -2.04 -10.89
CA SER A 191 14.65 -3.31 -10.65
C SER A 191 13.71 -3.66 -11.82
N ALA A 192 13.30 -4.92 -11.88
CA ALA A 192 12.55 -5.49 -13.00
C ALA A 192 11.28 -4.70 -13.32
N LEU A 193 10.41 -4.45 -12.33
CA LEU A 193 9.12 -3.80 -12.54
C LEU A 193 9.25 -2.35 -13.06
N PRO A 194 10.08 -1.47 -12.44
CA PRO A 194 10.36 -0.15 -13.00
C PRO A 194 10.93 -0.17 -14.43
N LEU A 195 11.83 -1.10 -14.74
CA LEU A 195 12.44 -1.19 -16.07
C LEU A 195 11.43 -1.65 -17.12
N PHE A 196 10.61 -2.66 -16.83
CA PHE A 196 9.51 -3.05 -17.72
C PHE A 196 8.49 -1.92 -17.89
N GLN A 197 8.15 -1.19 -16.82
CA GLN A 197 7.27 -0.03 -16.90
C GLN A 197 7.84 1.08 -17.80
N GLN A 198 9.16 1.31 -17.76
CA GLN A 198 9.83 2.26 -18.65
C GLN A 198 9.76 1.82 -20.12
N VAL A 199 9.95 0.52 -20.40
CA VAL A 199 9.75 -0.02 -21.77
C VAL A 199 8.32 0.20 -22.22
N LEU A 200 7.33 -0.14 -21.39
CA LEU A 200 5.90 -0.03 -21.70
C LEU A 200 5.43 1.42 -21.86
N ALA A 201 6.09 2.38 -21.19
CA ALA A 201 5.81 3.79 -21.39
C ALA A 201 6.16 4.28 -22.80
N VAL A 202 7.19 3.68 -23.43
CA VAL A 202 7.63 4.01 -24.79
C VAL A 202 6.94 3.12 -25.83
N ALA A 203 6.74 1.83 -25.52
CA ALA A 203 6.15 0.83 -26.38
C ALA A 203 5.07 0.02 -25.62
N PRO A 204 3.81 0.52 -25.55
CA PRO A 204 2.76 -0.06 -24.72
C PRO A 204 2.38 -1.50 -25.09
N ASN A 205 2.56 -1.88 -26.35
CA ASN A 205 2.20 -3.20 -26.87
C ASN A 205 3.43 -4.13 -27.01
N GLN A 206 4.54 -3.81 -26.34
CA GLN A 206 5.75 -4.64 -26.39
C GLN A 206 5.52 -5.94 -25.61
N LEU A 207 5.19 -7.02 -26.32
CA LEU A 207 4.79 -8.31 -25.74
C LEU A 207 5.75 -8.81 -24.65
N ARG A 208 7.06 -8.83 -24.93
CA ARG A 208 8.08 -9.25 -23.95
C ARG A 208 8.09 -8.42 -22.67
N ALA A 209 7.80 -7.13 -22.76
CA ALA A 209 7.75 -6.26 -21.58
C ALA A 209 6.50 -6.52 -20.75
N LEU A 210 5.36 -6.80 -21.42
CA LEU A 210 4.13 -7.20 -20.75
C LEU A 210 4.34 -8.54 -20.02
N GLU A 211 4.80 -9.57 -20.72
CA GLU A 211 5.10 -10.89 -20.14
C GLU A 211 6.08 -10.79 -18.97
N GLY A 212 7.21 -10.08 -19.15
CA GLY A 212 8.19 -9.93 -18.08
C GLY A 212 7.67 -9.15 -16.86
N ARG A 213 6.74 -8.19 -17.06
CA ARG A 213 6.06 -7.51 -15.95
C ARG A 213 5.11 -8.47 -15.22
N GLU A 214 4.32 -9.26 -15.94
CA GLU A 214 3.44 -10.27 -15.34
C GLU A 214 4.24 -11.29 -14.52
N ASP A 215 5.33 -11.83 -15.07
CA ASP A 215 6.23 -12.75 -14.35
C ASP A 215 6.80 -12.11 -13.08
N ALA A 216 7.28 -10.86 -13.18
CA ALA A 216 7.80 -10.11 -12.04
C ALA A 216 6.73 -9.86 -10.96
N LEU A 217 5.47 -9.62 -11.35
CA LEU A 217 4.35 -9.45 -10.44
C LEU A 217 3.94 -10.75 -9.76
N SER A 218 3.89 -11.86 -10.49
CA SER A 218 3.66 -13.19 -9.91
C SER A 218 4.72 -13.55 -8.88
N ASP A 219 6.00 -13.28 -9.15
CA ASP A 219 7.09 -13.48 -8.20
C ASP A 219 6.96 -12.56 -6.97
N LEU A 220 6.64 -11.28 -7.17
CA LEU A 220 6.44 -10.31 -6.08
C LEU A 220 5.28 -10.73 -5.17
N LEU A 221 4.17 -11.19 -5.75
CA LEU A 221 3.01 -11.68 -5.01
C LEU A 221 3.29 -13.01 -4.33
N LEU A 222 4.13 -13.87 -4.91
CA LEU A 222 4.62 -15.08 -4.24
C LEU A 222 5.44 -14.73 -2.99
N GLN A 223 6.35 -13.75 -3.09
CA GLN A 223 7.09 -13.24 -1.93
C GLN A 223 6.15 -12.67 -0.86
N ALA A 224 5.09 -11.94 -1.26
CA ALA A 224 4.08 -11.43 -0.33
C ALA A 224 3.34 -12.57 0.41
N ARG A 225 2.99 -13.66 -0.28
CA ARG A 225 2.38 -14.85 0.34
C ARG A 225 3.34 -15.54 1.31
N SER A 226 4.62 -15.64 0.96
CA SER A 226 5.66 -16.18 1.85
C SER A 226 5.82 -15.33 3.12
N ALA A 227 5.82 -14.00 2.97
CA ALA A 227 5.84 -13.07 4.09
C ALA A 227 4.60 -13.24 4.99
N CYS A 228 3.41 -13.45 4.42
CA CYS A 228 2.20 -13.76 5.19
C CYS A 228 2.35 -15.06 6.01
N ALA A 229 2.87 -16.13 5.39
CA ALA A 229 3.10 -17.40 6.06
C ALA A 229 4.11 -17.29 7.21
N SER A 230 5.12 -16.44 7.04
CA SER A 230 6.15 -16.15 8.06
C SER A 230 5.69 -15.13 9.11
N GLY A 231 4.52 -14.53 8.95
CA GLY A 231 3.98 -13.50 9.83
C GLY A 231 4.59 -12.11 9.62
N GLU A 232 5.36 -11.88 8.56
CA GLU A 232 5.95 -10.57 8.23
C GLU A 232 4.91 -9.64 7.57
N LEU A 233 3.88 -9.27 8.32
CA LEU A 233 2.70 -8.56 7.82
C LEU A 233 3.06 -7.21 7.16
N ALA A 234 4.03 -6.47 7.71
CA ALA A 234 4.45 -5.18 7.14
C ALA A 234 5.15 -5.35 5.78
N THR A 235 6.00 -6.38 5.64
CA THR A 235 6.64 -6.74 4.38
C THR A 235 5.58 -7.14 3.35
N ALA A 236 4.65 -8.04 3.74
CA ALA A 236 3.55 -8.47 2.87
C ALA A 236 2.68 -7.29 2.39
N ALA A 237 2.34 -6.35 3.29
CA ALA A 237 1.57 -5.16 2.95
C ALA A 237 2.30 -4.26 1.94
N THR A 238 3.62 -4.11 2.10
CA THR A 238 4.46 -3.31 1.19
C THR A 238 4.50 -3.94 -0.20
N LEU A 239 4.73 -5.25 -0.29
CA LEU A 239 4.76 -6.00 -1.55
C LEU A 239 3.39 -5.96 -2.26
N LEU A 240 2.29 -6.15 -1.53
CA LEU A 240 0.93 -6.00 -2.07
C LEU A 240 0.65 -4.58 -2.57
N GLY A 241 1.09 -3.57 -1.83
CA GLY A 241 0.97 -2.17 -2.23
C GLY A 241 1.75 -1.83 -3.49
N SER A 242 2.92 -2.46 -3.67
CA SER A 242 3.71 -2.36 -4.90
C SER A 242 3.00 -3.04 -6.07
N ALA A 243 2.56 -4.30 -5.90
CA ALA A 243 1.83 -5.03 -6.95
C ALA A 243 0.61 -4.25 -7.46
N ARG A 244 -0.23 -3.71 -6.56
CA ARG A 244 -1.38 -2.87 -6.92
C ARG A 244 -1.01 -1.61 -7.70
N ARG A 245 0.18 -1.07 -7.48
CA ARG A 245 0.64 0.16 -8.16
C ARG A 245 0.97 -0.11 -9.62
N TYR A 246 1.57 -1.26 -9.91
CA TYR A 246 1.94 -1.66 -11.28
C TYR A 246 0.77 -2.25 -12.04
N ASP A 247 -0.02 -3.13 -11.42
CA ASP A 247 -1.24 -3.68 -12.01
C ASP A 247 -2.29 -4.03 -10.93
N PRO A 248 -3.33 -3.18 -10.76
CA PRO A 248 -4.47 -3.50 -9.91
C PRO A 248 -5.29 -4.71 -10.37
N GLY A 249 -5.20 -5.10 -11.65
CA GLY A 249 -5.97 -6.17 -12.28
C GLY A 249 -5.28 -7.53 -12.31
N HIS A 250 -4.08 -7.64 -11.74
CA HIS A 250 -3.26 -8.85 -11.82
C HIS A 250 -3.96 -10.09 -11.24
N VAL A 251 -3.84 -11.22 -11.93
CA VAL A 251 -4.63 -12.44 -11.66
C VAL A 251 -4.39 -13.04 -10.26
N ASP A 252 -3.16 -12.94 -9.74
CA ASP A 252 -2.78 -13.48 -8.42
C ASP A 252 -3.10 -12.54 -7.25
N LEU A 253 -3.51 -11.31 -7.53
CA LEU A 253 -3.72 -10.29 -6.51
C LEU A 253 -4.87 -10.67 -5.54
N PRO A 254 -6.08 -11.06 -6.00
CA PRO A 254 -7.19 -11.36 -5.09
C PRO A 254 -6.88 -12.52 -4.13
N GLN A 255 -6.19 -13.56 -4.62
CA GLN A 255 -5.78 -14.68 -3.78
C GLN A 255 -4.77 -14.24 -2.71
N THR A 256 -3.80 -13.41 -3.09
CA THR A 256 -2.77 -12.91 -2.17
C THR A 256 -3.37 -11.97 -1.12
N GLU A 257 -4.33 -11.13 -1.50
CA GLU A 257 -5.09 -10.28 -0.57
C GLU A 257 -5.89 -11.11 0.44
N ALA A 258 -6.54 -12.18 -0.01
CA ALA A 258 -7.26 -13.08 0.89
C ALA A 258 -6.33 -13.72 1.93
N GLN A 259 -5.13 -14.16 1.50
CA GLN A 259 -4.12 -14.72 2.41
C GLN A 259 -3.58 -13.68 3.40
N PHE A 260 -3.33 -12.46 2.93
CA PHE A 260 -2.90 -11.35 3.78
C PHE A 260 -3.95 -11.01 4.84
N ASN A 261 -5.21 -10.89 4.45
CA ASN A 261 -6.32 -10.64 5.37
C ASN A 261 -6.47 -11.77 6.40
N ALA A 262 -6.31 -13.03 5.98
CA ALA A 262 -6.31 -14.16 6.90
C ALA A 262 -5.13 -14.11 7.89
N ALA A 263 -3.94 -13.71 7.43
CA ALA A 263 -2.77 -13.55 8.29
C ALA A 263 -2.95 -12.41 9.31
N LEU A 264 -3.55 -11.28 8.91
CA LEU A 264 -3.93 -10.19 9.82
C LEU A 264 -4.91 -10.68 10.90
N GLU A 265 -5.96 -11.40 10.50
CA GLU A 265 -6.96 -11.92 11.43
C GLU A 265 -6.34 -12.93 12.42
N GLN A 266 -5.45 -13.81 11.95
CA GLN A 266 -4.71 -14.72 12.83
C GLN A 266 -3.82 -13.99 13.83
N ALA A 267 -3.13 -12.93 13.41
CA ALA A 267 -2.31 -12.11 14.28
C ALA A 267 -3.16 -11.39 15.35
N LEU A 268 -4.32 -10.86 14.95
CA LEU A 268 -5.28 -10.24 15.88
C LEU A 268 -5.82 -11.25 16.90
N MET A 269 -6.24 -12.43 16.45
CA MET A 269 -6.68 -13.50 17.36
C MET A 269 -5.59 -13.96 18.34
N ARG A 270 -4.30 -13.88 17.96
CA ARG A 270 -3.18 -14.12 18.88
C ARG A 270 -3.05 -12.99 19.90
N ALA A 271 -3.03 -11.74 19.43
CA ALA A 271 -2.93 -10.56 20.29
C ALA A 271 -4.08 -10.45 21.31
N ASP A 272 -5.32 -10.71 20.88
CA ASP A 272 -6.51 -10.73 21.75
C ASP A 272 -6.39 -11.81 22.84
N ARG A 273 -5.89 -13.00 22.49
CA ARG A 273 -5.66 -14.07 23.47
C ARG A 273 -4.57 -13.71 24.47
N ASP A 274 -3.50 -13.07 24.02
CA ASP A 274 -2.43 -12.59 24.91
C ASP A 274 -2.96 -11.49 25.84
N LEU A 275 -3.80 -10.58 25.34
CA LEU A 275 -4.47 -9.55 26.15
C LEU A 275 -5.41 -10.17 27.19
N ALA A 276 -6.20 -11.17 26.81
CA ALA A 276 -7.10 -11.88 27.71
C ALA A 276 -6.34 -12.64 28.81
N ARG A 277 -5.14 -13.15 28.52
CA ARG A 277 -4.25 -13.83 29.48
C ARG A 277 -3.39 -12.87 30.32
N GLY A 278 -3.54 -11.56 30.14
CA GLY A 278 -2.75 -10.55 30.85
C GLY A 278 -1.29 -10.41 30.38
N ARG A 279 -0.93 -10.98 29.22
CA ARG A 279 0.41 -10.87 28.63
C ARG A 279 0.52 -9.57 27.81
N THR A 280 0.56 -8.44 28.51
CA THR A 280 0.46 -7.09 27.91
C THR A 280 1.54 -6.82 26.86
N ASP A 281 2.78 -7.22 27.10
CA ASP A 281 3.90 -6.94 26.18
C ASP A 281 3.76 -7.73 24.87
N ALA A 282 3.32 -8.99 24.95
CA ALA A 282 3.04 -9.84 23.79
C ALA A 282 1.84 -9.32 22.99
N ALA A 283 0.76 -8.94 23.69
CA ALA A 283 -0.41 -8.33 23.06
C ALA A 283 -0.05 -7.02 22.34
N TRP A 284 0.74 -6.15 22.98
CA TRP A 284 1.22 -4.91 22.39
C TRP A 284 2.04 -5.16 21.12
N ALA A 285 2.98 -6.11 21.15
CA ALA A 285 3.76 -6.49 19.99
C ALA A 285 2.86 -6.98 18.83
N GLY A 286 1.88 -7.84 19.13
CA GLY A 286 0.94 -8.37 18.13
C GLY A 286 0.06 -7.30 17.49
N TYR A 287 -0.56 -6.41 18.28
CA TYR A 287 -1.36 -5.32 17.71
C TYR A 287 -0.50 -4.32 16.92
N ARG A 288 0.73 -4.03 17.37
CA ARG A 288 1.64 -3.13 16.65
C ARG A 288 2.06 -3.70 15.31
N GLN A 289 2.28 -5.00 15.22
CA GLN A 289 2.60 -5.69 13.95
C GLN A 289 1.45 -5.54 12.94
N VAL A 290 0.21 -5.71 13.40
CA VAL A 290 -0.98 -5.48 12.56
C VAL A 290 -1.12 -4.01 12.19
N ALA A 291 -0.92 -3.09 13.13
CA ALA A 291 -1.00 -1.65 12.86
C ALA A 291 0.09 -1.16 11.90
N ALA A 292 1.27 -1.76 11.90
CA ALA A 292 2.32 -1.45 10.93
C ALA A 292 1.94 -1.88 9.50
N ALA A 293 1.23 -2.99 9.36
CA ALA A 293 0.75 -3.50 8.08
C ALA A 293 -0.55 -2.82 7.60
N ALA A 294 -1.44 -2.48 8.53
CA ALA A 294 -2.74 -1.86 8.30
C ALA A 294 -3.04 -0.79 9.38
N PRO A 295 -2.54 0.45 9.20
CA PRO A 295 -2.63 1.51 10.23
C PRO A 295 -4.05 1.88 10.66
N SER A 296 -5.02 1.74 9.75
CA SER A 296 -6.44 2.03 9.98
C SER A 296 -7.24 0.82 10.47
N HIS A 297 -6.62 -0.33 10.78
CA HIS A 297 -7.35 -1.53 11.17
C HIS A 297 -8.08 -1.34 12.52
N PRO A 298 -9.42 -1.36 12.56
CA PRO A 298 -10.19 -0.91 13.73
C PRO A 298 -9.94 -1.76 14.98
N ARG A 299 -9.85 -3.08 14.82
CA ARG A 299 -9.58 -4.00 15.94
C ARG A 299 -8.19 -3.84 16.55
N ALA A 300 -7.17 -3.54 15.73
CA ALA A 300 -5.81 -3.30 16.22
C ALA A 300 -5.76 -1.98 17.01
N GLN A 301 -6.39 -0.92 16.50
CA GLN A 301 -6.50 0.36 17.19
C GLN A 301 -7.25 0.23 18.52
N ALA A 302 -8.37 -0.51 18.53
CA ALA A 302 -9.13 -0.78 19.75
C ALA A 302 -8.31 -1.54 20.79
N GLY A 303 -7.55 -2.57 20.36
CA GLY A 303 -6.66 -3.33 21.25
C GLY A 303 -5.53 -2.49 21.86
N LEU A 304 -4.90 -1.62 21.07
CA LEU A 304 -3.88 -0.68 21.56
C LEU A 304 -4.46 0.33 22.55
N ARG A 305 -5.65 0.89 22.26
CA ARG A 305 -6.35 1.79 23.19
C ARG A 305 -6.67 1.10 24.52
N GLU A 306 -7.21 -0.11 24.50
CA GLU A 306 -7.50 -0.86 25.73
C GLU A 306 -6.24 -1.18 26.53
N LEU A 307 -5.11 -1.48 25.87
CA LEU A 307 -3.81 -1.66 26.52
C LEU A 307 -3.33 -0.36 27.19
N ALA A 308 -3.41 0.78 26.49
CA ALA A 308 -3.06 2.08 27.04
C ALA A 308 -3.96 2.42 28.25
N ASP A 309 -5.26 2.20 28.15
CA ASP A 309 -6.24 2.44 29.22
C ASP A 309 -6.02 1.55 30.44
N ARG A 310 -5.70 0.27 30.25
CA ARG A 310 -5.32 -0.63 31.35
C ARG A 310 -4.06 -0.14 32.06
N GLN A 311 -3.08 0.29 31.28
CA GLN A 311 -1.80 0.75 31.82
C GLN A 311 -1.94 2.11 32.54
N ALA A 312 -2.77 3.01 32.03
CA ALA A 312 -3.13 4.26 32.70
C ALA A 312 -3.88 4.00 34.03
N ARG A 313 -4.85 3.07 34.05
CA ARG A 313 -5.52 2.66 35.30
C ARG A 313 -4.56 2.03 36.31
N HIS A 314 -3.57 1.26 35.83
CA HIS A 314 -2.51 0.73 36.69
C HIS A 314 -1.65 1.85 37.30
N ALA A 315 -1.29 2.87 36.51
CA ALA A 315 -0.59 4.05 37.01
C ALA A 315 -1.39 4.78 38.11
N THR A 316 -2.69 4.97 37.91
CA THR A 316 -3.59 5.60 38.91
C THR A 316 -3.64 4.81 40.21
N ARG A 317 -3.73 3.47 40.17
CA ARG A 317 -3.70 2.62 41.39
C ARG A 317 -2.38 2.77 42.14
N LEU A 318 -1.25 2.68 41.44
CA LEU A 318 0.08 2.87 42.03
C LEU A 318 0.22 4.27 42.66
N ALA A 319 -0.38 5.30 42.07
CA ALA A 319 -0.38 6.64 42.62
C ALA A 319 -1.20 6.74 43.91
N GLY A 320 -2.36 6.09 43.98
CA GLY A 320 -3.18 5.98 45.19
C GLY A 320 -2.43 5.30 46.35
N ASP A 321 -1.59 4.32 46.03
CA ASP A 321 -0.70 3.66 47.00
C ASP A 321 0.59 4.47 47.30
N PHE A 322 0.69 5.71 46.80
CA PHE A 322 1.86 6.59 46.89
C PHE A 322 3.16 6.04 46.27
N ARG A 323 3.07 5.06 45.36
CA ARG A 323 4.19 4.45 44.63
C ARG A 323 4.53 5.23 43.36
N PHE A 324 4.84 6.52 43.50
CA PHE A 324 4.96 7.46 42.37
C PHE A 324 5.96 7.09 41.26
N PRO A 325 7.18 6.57 41.55
CA PRO A 325 8.12 6.23 40.47
C PRO A 325 7.56 5.18 39.51
N GLN A 326 6.86 4.18 40.06
CA GLN A 326 6.25 3.11 39.27
C GLN A 326 4.97 3.60 38.58
N ALA A 327 4.21 4.50 39.21
CA ALA A 327 3.08 5.16 38.56
C ALA A 327 3.52 5.95 37.32
N THR A 328 4.63 6.70 37.41
CA THR A 328 5.21 7.42 36.26
C THR A 328 5.67 6.45 35.17
N GLN A 329 6.42 5.40 35.52
CA GLN A 329 6.84 4.38 34.56
C GLN A 329 5.64 3.72 33.87
N ALA A 330 4.56 3.45 34.62
CA ALA A 330 3.36 2.88 34.05
C ALA A 330 2.69 3.85 33.06
N LEU A 331 2.58 5.12 33.41
CA LEU A 331 2.05 6.16 32.53
C LEU A 331 2.89 6.32 31.24
N ASP A 332 4.22 6.25 31.34
CA ASP A 332 5.10 6.31 30.16
C ASP A 332 4.89 5.14 29.21
N LYS A 333 4.67 3.93 29.75
CA LYS A 333 4.28 2.76 28.94
C LYS A 333 2.93 2.97 28.24
N ALA A 334 1.94 3.53 28.94
CA ALA A 334 0.64 3.84 28.34
C ALA A 334 0.80 4.83 27.17
N LYS A 335 1.63 5.87 27.35
CA LYS A 335 1.93 6.87 26.31
C LYS A 335 2.67 6.26 25.11
N ALA A 336 3.55 5.28 25.34
CA ALA A 336 4.26 4.59 24.26
C ALA A 336 3.33 3.68 23.42
N ILE A 337 2.23 3.19 24.01
CA ILE A 337 1.24 2.37 23.31
C ILE A 337 0.32 3.25 22.45
N ASP A 338 -0.29 4.27 23.05
CA ASP A 338 -1.13 5.25 22.36
C ASP A 338 -0.88 6.65 22.95
N PRO A 339 -0.14 7.52 22.25
CA PRO A 339 0.15 8.88 22.73
C PRO A 339 -1.08 9.77 22.87
N GLN A 340 -2.20 9.44 22.21
CA GLN A 340 -3.42 10.23 22.17
C GLN A 340 -4.55 9.64 23.04
N ALA A 341 -4.26 8.59 23.81
CA ALA A 341 -5.25 7.97 24.68
C ALA A 341 -5.80 8.97 25.72
N PRO A 342 -7.14 9.17 25.80
CA PRO A 342 -7.74 10.10 26.77
C PRO A 342 -7.42 9.76 28.22
N SER A 343 -7.24 8.47 28.53
CA SER A 343 -6.89 7.97 29.86
C SER A 343 -5.55 8.49 30.39
N LEU A 344 -4.63 8.95 29.51
CA LEU A 344 -3.36 9.54 29.91
C LEU A 344 -3.56 10.84 30.69
N ALA A 345 -4.48 11.69 30.25
CA ALA A 345 -4.78 12.95 30.94
C ALA A 345 -5.36 12.66 32.34
N THR A 346 -6.33 11.75 32.41
CA THR A 346 -6.95 11.33 33.69
C THR A 346 -5.93 10.75 34.66
N ALA A 347 -5.02 9.89 34.18
CA ALA A 347 -3.98 9.29 35.01
C ALA A 347 -2.95 10.34 35.52
N ARG A 348 -2.58 11.32 34.70
CA ARG A 348 -1.70 12.44 35.12
C ARG A 348 -2.31 13.23 36.26
N THR A 349 -3.56 13.66 36.09
CA THR A 349 -4.29 14.41 37.12
C THR A 349 -4.40 13.61 38.41
N ALA A 350 -4.69 12.30 38.33
CA ALA A 350 -4.77 11.43 39.50
C ALA A 350 -3.43 11.30 40.23
N ILE A 351 -2.30 11.21 39.50
CA ILE A 351 -0.95 11.20 40.09
C ILE A 351 -0.67 12.50 40.83
N GLU A 352 -1.00 13.65 40.24
CA GLU A 352 -0.82 14.97 40.87
C GLU A 352 -1.68 15.12 42.13
N GLN A 353 -2.95 14.75 42.05
CA GLN A 353 -3.86 14.75 43.20
C GLN A 353 -3.36 13.87 44.34
N ALA A 354 -2.86 12.65 44.04
CA ALA A 354 -2.28 11.77 45.04
C ALA A 354 -1.01 12.35 45.69
N ARG A 355 -0.17 13.07 44.92
CA ARG A 355 0.99 13.79 45.49
C ARG A 355 0.55 14.90 46.45
N HIS A 356 -0.45 15.70 46.08
CA HIS A 356 -0.99 16.73 46.95
C HIS A 356 -1.62 16.14 48.22
N ALA A 357 -2.36 15.03 48.10
CA ALA A 357 -2.91 14.32 49.26
C ALA A 357 -1.80 13.81 50.20
N GLN A 358 -0.71 13.25 49.67
CA GLN A 358 0.43 12.83 50.50
C GLN A 358 1.11 14.01 51.20
N GLN A 359 1.25 15.15 50.52
CA GLN A 359 1.81 16.36 51.11
C GLN A 359 0.91 16.91 52.22
N ALA A 360 -0.40 16.92 52.02
CA ALA A 360 -1.37 17.35 53.04
C ALA A 360 -1.32 16.45 54.29
N LEU A 361 -1.16 15.14 54.12
CA LEU A 361 -0.98 14.19 55.23
C LEU A 361 0.33 14.41 56.01
N ARG A 362 1.37 14.95 55.36
CA ARG A 362 2.69 15.22 55.97
C ARG A 362 2.82 16.66 56.49
N ALA A 363 1.91 17.55 56.12
CA ALA A 363 1.99 18.96 56.49
C ALA A 363 1.75 19.12 58.00
N PRO A 364 2.63 19.82 58.74
CA PRO A 364 2.41 20.10 60.15
C PRO A 364 1.16 20.98 60.32
N GLN A 365 0.37 20.69 61.37
CA GLN A 365 -0.87 21.42 61.65
C GLN A 365 -0.63 22.93 61.79
N SER A 366 -1.56 23.73 61.27
CA SER A 366 -1.51 25.19 61.31
C SER A 366 -1.44 25.71 62.75
N THR A 367 -0.82 26.87 62.97
CA THR A 367 -0.72 27.52 64.29
C THR A 367 -2.09 27.78 64.92
N ARG A 368 -3.10 28.10 64.10
CA ARG A 368 -4.50 28.24 64.52
C ARG A 368 -5.08 26.93 65.05
N THR A 369 -4.91 25.84 64.31
CA THR A 369 -5.38 24.49 64.72
C THR A 369 -4.73 24.06 66.03
N LYS A 370 -3.44 24.35 66.22
CA LYS A 370 -2.74 24.08 67.50
C LYS A 370 -3.34 24.88 68.67
N GLY A 371 -3.70 26.14 68.44
CA GLY A 371 -4.36 26.98 69.43
C GLY A 371 -5.76 26.47 69.82
N GLU A 372 -6.58 26.14 68.82
CA GLU A 372 -7.92 25.56 69.02
C GLU A 372 -7.85 24.21 69.76
N LEU A 373 -6.89 23.35 69.38
CA LEU A 373 -6.65 22.08 70.07
C LEU A 373 -6.29 22.28 71.54
N ARG A 374 -5.41 23.24 71.85
CA ARG A 374 -5.01 23.53 73.24
C ARG A 374 -6.22 23.92 74.09
N VAL A 375 -7.09 24.79 73.57
CA VAL A 375 -8.31 25.22 74.27
C VAL A 375 -9.26 24.05 74.55
N LEU A 376 -9.38 23.10 73.62
CA LEU A 376 -10.24 21.93 73.81
C LEU A 376 -9.69 20.96 74.85
N LEU A 377 -8.37 20.73 74.87
CA LEU A 377 -7.72 19.91 75.89
C LEU A 377 -7.80 20.56 77.28
N GLU A 378 -7.62 21.88 77.38
CA GLU A 378 -7.85 22.62 78.63
C GLU A 378 -9.30 22.47 79.13
N ARG A 379 -10.30 22.52 78.23
CA ARG A 379 -11.71 22.29 78.58
C ARG A 379 -11.97 20.87 79.06
N PHE A 380 -11.34 19.87 78.44
CA PHE A 380 -11.41 18.47 78.87
C PHE A 380 -10.92 18.32 80.31
N GLU A 381 -9.73 18.85 80.62
CA GLU A 381 -9.14 18.80 81.95
C GLU A 381 -10.01 19.51 83.00
N GLN A 382 -10.57 20.67 82.66
CA GLN A 382 -11.47 21.41 83.55
C GLN A 382 -12.77 20.67 83.82
N ALA A 383 -13.36 20.01 82.82
CA ALA A 383 -14.57 19.21 82.98
C ALA A 383 -14.29 17.98 83.86
N GLN A 384 -13.16 17.30 83.65
CA GLN A 384 -12.68 16.23 84.49
C GLN A 384 -12.51 16.67 85.96
N ALA A 385 -11.90 17.82 86.21
CA ALA A 385 -11.70 18.35 87.56
C ALA A 385 -13.02 18.59 88.33
N ARG A 386 -14.11 18.88 87.59
CA ARG A 386 -15.46 19.04 88.16
C ARG A 386 -16.25 17.73 88.26
N GLY A 387 -15.75 16.65 87.66
CA GLY A 387 -16.47 15.38 87.52
C GLY A 387 -17.54 15.38 86.41
N ASP A 388 -17.52 16.37 85.52
CA ASP A 388 -18.47 16.55 84.41
C ASP A 388 -18.09 15.65 83.22
N TRP A 389 -18.13 14.33 83.41
CA TRP A 389 -17.61 13.38 82.42
C TRP A 389 -18.46 13.26 81.15
N LEU A 390 -19.79 13.18 81.32
CA LEU A 390 -20.78 13.12 80.23
C LEU A 390 -21.84 14.23 80.32
N LEU A 391 -22.10 14.71 81.53
CA LEU A 391 -23.13 15.72 81.80
C LEU A 391 -22.47 16.98 82.37
N PRO A 392 -22.98 18.18 82.05
CA PRO A 392 -24.05 18.47 81.09
C PRO A 392 -23.57 18.42 79.62
N PRO A 393 -24.48 18.15 78.67
CA PRO A 393 -24.14 18.06 77.25
C PRO A 393 -23.57 19.40 76.71
N GLY A 394 -22.58 19.30 75.83
CA GLY A 394 -21.87 20.42 75.21
C GLY A 394 -20.76 21.03 76.08
N ARG A 395 -20.65 20.64 77.35
CA ARG A 395 -19.60 21.10 78.28
C ARG A 395 -18.89 19.97 79.02
N SER A 396 -19.23 18.72 78.70
CA SER A 396 -18.63 17.55 79.33
C SER A 396 -17.21 17.28 78.83
N ALA A 397 -16.46 16.48 79.58
CA ALA A 397 -15.14 16.00 79.16
C ALA A 397 -15.26 15.22 77.84
N TYR A 398 -16.26 14.35 77.71
CA TYR A 398 -16.51 13.61 76.47
C TYR A 398 -16.70 14.53 75.25
N ASP A 399 -17.51 15.59 75.37
CA ASP A 399 -17.77 16.52 74.27
C ASP A 399 -16.51 17.28 73.84
N ALA A 400 -15.73 17.75 74.82
CA ALA A 400 -14.47 18.44 74.55
C ALA A 400 -13.46 17.53 73.82
N LEU A 401 -13.38 16.26 74.24
CA LEU A 401 -12.53 15.26 73.60
C LEU A 401 -12.99 14.94 72.17
N ARG A 402 -14.29 14.77 71.92
CA ARG A 402 -14.83 14.52 70.57
C ARG A 402 -14.53 15.67 69.61
N ALA A 403 -14.65 16.91 70.08
CA ALA A 403 -14.26 18.08 69.31
C ALA A 403 -12.74 18.09 69.02
N ALA A 404 -11.91 17.70 69.99
CA ALA A 404 -10.47 17.60 69.81
C ALA A 404 -10.07 16.50 68.80
N GLN A 405 -10.75 15.35 68.84
CA GLN A 405 -10.55 14.26 67.88
C GLN A 405 -10.95 14.65 66.45
N ALA A 406 -11.98 15.48 66.28
CA ALA A 406 -12.39 15.97 64.96
C ALA A 406 -11.33 16.90 64.33
N LEU A 407 -10.57 17.64 65.16
CA LEU A 407 -9.51 18.54 64.71
C LEU A 407 -8.17 17.83 64.51
N ALA A 408 -7.81 16.93 65.41
CA ALA A 408 -6.47 16.33 65.47
C ALA A 408 -6.49 14.88 65.95
N PRO A 409 -7.04 13.94 65.17
CA PRO A 409 -7.26 12.55 65.61
C PRO A 409 -5.96 11.78 65.91
N ALA A 410 -4.85 12.15 65.25
CA ALA A 410 -3.55 11.50 65.42
C ALA A 410 -2.67 12.13 66.51
N ASP A 411 -3.10 13.24 67.11
CA ASP A 411 -2.32 13.95 68.13
C ASP A 411 -2.14 13.07 69.38
N PRO A 412 -0.91 12.96 69.93
CA PRO A 412 -0.65 12.10 71.08
C PRO A 412 -1.40 12.54 72.35
N ALA A 413 -1.63 13.84 72.56
CA ALA A 413 -2.35 14.33 73.73
C ALA A 413 -3.85 13.99 73.64
N VAL A 414 -4.44 14.07 72.45
CA VAL A 414 -5.84 13.67 72.20
C VAL A 414 -6.02 12.17 72.44
N ARG A 415 -5.07 11.34 71.97
CA ARG A 415 -5.09 9.89 72.22
C ARG A 415 -4.95 9.56 73.71
N ALA A 416 -4.05 10.25 74.41
CA ALA A 416 -3.88 10.07 75.85
C ALA A 416 -5.16 10.42 76.63
N ALA A 417 -5.80 11.55 76.32
CA ALA A 417 -7.07 11.95 76.92
C ALA A 417 -8.20 10.94 76.65
N ALA A 418 -8.27 10.37 75.44
CA ALA A 418 -9.23 9.32 75.12
C ALA A 418 -9.00 8.04 75.94
N HIS A 419 -7.75 7.59 76.07
CA HIS A 419 -7.41 6.44 76.90
C HIS A 419 -7.76 6.65 78.38
N GLN A 420 -7.64 7.87 78.90
CA GLN A 420 -7.99 8.19 80.29
C GLN A 420 -9.51 8.16 80.55
N LEU A 421 -10.33 8.49 79.56
CA LEU A 421 -11.79 8.57 79.71
C LEU A 421 -12.47 7.19 79.67
N VAL A 422 -11.89 6.21 78.98
CA VAL A 422 -12.51 4.87 78.81
C VAL A 422 -12.84 4.21 80.16
N PRO A 423 -11.93 4.08 81.15
CA PRO A 423 -12.27 3.47 82.44
C PRO A 423 -13.41 4.17 83.19
N VAL A 424 -13.54 5.49 83.01
CA VAL A 424 -14.63 6.28 83.61
C VAL A 424 -15.97 5.92 82.97
N LEU A 425 -16.00 5.74 81.65
CA LEU A 425 -17.20 5.32 80.92
C LEU A 425 -17.63 3.91 81.27
N VAL A 426 -16.67 2.98 81.42
CA VAL A 426 -16.92 1.62 81.93
C VAL A 426 -17.54 1.68 83.33
N THR A 427 -16.95 2.48 84.22
CA THR A 427 -17.46 2.66 85.59
C THR A 427 -18.87 3.26 85.59
N CYS A 428 -19.13 4.28 84.76
CA CYS A 428 -20.47 4.86 84.60
C CYS A 428 -21.48 3.79 84.15
N PHE A 429 -21.14 3.02 83.12
CA PHE A 429 -21.98 1.96 82.59
C PHE A 429 -22.35 0.96 83.70
N ASP A 430 -21.35 0.48 84.43
CA ASP A 430 -21.57 -0.49 85.51
C ASP A 430 -22.41 0.08 86.66
N ASP A 431 -22.18 1.33 87.07
CA ASP A 431 -22.96 2.00 88.12
C ASP A 431 -24.42 2.21 87.73
N GLU A 432 -24.68 2.71 86.52
CA GLU A 432 -26.04 2.98 86.06
C GLU A 432 -26.80 1.67 85.80
N LEU A 433 -26.10 0.61 85.34
CA LEU A 433 -26.67 -0.72 85.21
C LEU A 433 -27.03 -1.32 86.59
N ARG A 434 -26.17 -1.18 87.59
CA ARG A 434 -26.45 -1.58 89.00
C ARG A 434 -27.67 -0.87 89.58
N ARG A 435 -27.88 0.40 89.21
CA ARG A 435 -29.01 1.24 89.64
C ARG A 435 -30.29 1.05 88.81
N ASN A 436 -30.30 0.11 87.86
CA ASN A 436 -31.41 -0.16 86.94
C ASN A 436 -31.78 1.00 86.02
N ARG A 437 -30.85 1.95 85.79
CA ARG A 437 -31.05 3.10 84.91
C ARG A 437 -30.56 2.75 83.52
N VAL A 438 -31.29 1.86 82.85
CA VAL A 438 -30.90 1.27 81.56
C VAL A 438 -30.69 2.29 80.43
N ARG A 439 -31.38 3.43 80.44
CA ARG A 439 -31.14 4.51 79.48
C ARG A 439 -29.79 5.19 79.72
N ALA A 440 -29.51 5.59 80.96
CA ALA A 440 -28.23 6.20 81.33
C ALA A 440 -27.04 5.25 81.14
N ALA A 441 -27.22 3.96 81.43
CA ALA A 441 -26.23 2.94 81.09
C ALA A 441 -26.02 2.86 79.56
N GLY A 442 -27.08 2.92 78.77
CA GLY A 442 -26.99 3.01 77.30
C GLY A 442 -26.18 4.20 76.80
N ASP A 443 -26.40 5.39 77.38
CA ASP A 443 -25.65 6.60 77.03
C ASP A 443 -24.14 6.44 77.31
N CYS A 444 -23.79 5.86 78.47
CA CYS A 444 -22.40 5.58 78.82
C CYS A 444 -21.76 4.50 77.93
N LEU A 445 -22.52 3.47 77.55
CA LEU A 445 -22.05 2.45 76.60
C LEU A 445 -21.80 3.04 75.21
N GLN A 446 -22.70 3.88 74.71
CA GLN A 446 -22.55 4.53 73.42
C GLN A 446 -21.29 5.42 73.38
N ALA A 447 -21.05 6.17 74.46
CA ALA A 447 -19.83 6.98 74.59
C ALA A 447 -18.56 6.12 74.65
N TRP A 448 -18.59 4.96 75.31
CA TRP A 448 -17.48 4.00 75.33
C TRP A 448 -17.18 3.47 73.92
N GLU A 449 -18.21 3.02 73.19
CA GLU A 449 -18.08 2.52 71.81
C GLU A 449 -17.47 3.57 70.86
N ALA A 450 -17.82 4.83 71.04
CA ALA A 450 -17.31 5.93 70.22
C ALA A 450 -15.80 6.19 70.43
N LEU A 451 -15.26 5.88 71.61
CA LEU A 451 -13.84 6.10 71.93
C LEU A 451 -12.98 4.85 71.74
N ALA A 452 -13.56 3.66 71.94
CA ALA A 452 -12.83 2.40 71.95
C ALA A 452 -13.56 1.30 71.16
N ALA A 453 -13.88 1.56 69.88
CA ALA A 453 -14.68 0.68 69.03
C ALA A 453 -14.18 -0.78 68.90
N HIS A 454 -12.90 -1.04 69.21
CA HIS A 454 -12.28 -2.36 69.15
C HIS A 454 -12.00 -2.97 70.53
N ASP A 455 -12.57 -2.41 71.58
CA ASP A 455 -12.49 -2.96 72.93
C ASP A 455 -13.24 -4.30 73.00
N ASN A 456 -12.59 -5.32 73.54
CA ASN A 456 -13.10 -6.69 73.62
C ASN A 456 -14.27 -6.84 74.60
N GLU A 457 -14.44 -5.92 75.55
CA GLU A 457 -15.51 -5.97 76.55
C GLU A 457 -16.87 -5.46 76.02
N LEU A 458 -16.87 -4.69 74.92
CA LEU A 458 -18.09 -4.07 74.36
C LEU A 458 -19.17 -5.08 74.01
N GLY A 459 -18.79 -6.23 73.44
CA GLY A 459 -19.74 -7.28 73.09
C GLY A 459 -20.50 -7.82 74.30
N GLU A 460 -19.81 -7.98 75.44
CA GLU A 460 -20.45 -8.42 76.68
C GLU A 460 -21.23 -7.30 77.36
N ALA A 461 -20.73 -6.06 77.34
CA ALA A 461 -21.44 -4.90 77.88
C ALA A 461 -22.82 -4.70 77.20
N ARG A 462 -22.88 -4.79 75.86
CA ARG A 462 -24.14 -4.74 75.10
C ARG A 462 -25.13 -5.81 75.54
N ARG A 463 -24.67 -7.06 75.68
CA ARG A 463 -25.52 -8.18 76.15
C ARG A 463 -25.99 -7.97 77.59
N ARG A 464 -25.13 -7.51 78.50
CA ARG A 464 -25.49 -7.19 79.89
C ARG A 464 -26.59 -6.12 79.95
N LEU A 465 -26.49 -5.08 79.13
CA LEU A 465 -27.50 -4.03 79.02
C LEU A 465 -28.82 -4.58 78.45
N GLY A 466 -28.75 -5.35 77.36
CA GLY A 466 -29.93 -5.94 76.72
C GLY A 466 -30.67 -6.90 77.67
N ARG A 467 -29.96 -7.77 78.39
CA ARG A 467 -30.54 -8.63 79.42
C ARG A 467 -31.19 -7.82 80.55
N ARG A 468 -30.61 -6.68 80.95
CA ARG A 468 -31.20 -5.79 81.95
C ARG A 468 -32.50 -5.16 81.44
N TRP A 469 -32.54 -4.71 80.18
CA TRP A 469 -33.76 -4.24 79.53
C TRP A 469 -34.87 -5.29 79.60
N LEU A 470 -34.58 -6.55 79.23
CA LEU A 470 -35.56 -7.64 79.31
C LEU A 470 -36.06 -7.87 80.74
N ALA A 471 -35.17 -7.89 81.74
CA ALA A 471 -35.54 -8.11 83.13
C ALA A 471 -36.50 -7.01 83.65
N ILE A 472 -36.16 -5.74 83.43
CA ILE A 472 -37.01 -4.61 83.83
C ILE A 472 -38.30 -4.60 83.00
N GLY A 473 -38.22 -4.91 81.70
CA GLY A 473 -39.38 -5.03 80.82
C GLY A 473 -40.38 -6.07 81.30
N SER A 474 -39.89 -7.22 81.75
CA SER A 474 -40.71 -8.28 82.33
C SER A 474 -41.36 -7.88 83.66
N GLU A 475 -40.64 -7.15 84.52
CA GLU A 475 -41.18 -6.61 85.78
C GLU A 475 -42.28 -5.57 85.51
N ARG A 476 -42.01 -4.62 84.61
CA ARG A 476 -42.93 -3.55 84.19
C ARG A 476 -44.19 -4.09 83.52
N LEU A 477 -44.06 -5.14 82.69
CA LEU A 477 -45.21 -5.82 82.11
C LEU A 477 -46.12 -6.42 83.20
N GLY A 478 -45.55 -7.02 84.24
CA GLY A 478 -46.30 -7.52 85.40
C GLY A 478 -47.05 -6.43 86.16
N ALA A 479 -46.59 -5.18 86.08
CA ALA A 479 -47.24 -4.00 86.62
C ALA A 479 -48.18 -3.29 85.63
N GLY A 480 -48.45 -3.87 84.46
CA GLY A 480 -49.35 -3.33 83.43
C GLY A 480 -48.72 -2.36 82.41
N ASP A 481 -47.40 -2.12 82.45
CA ASP A 481 -46.74 -1.23 81.49
C ASP A 481 -46.29 -2.01 80.23
N ALA A 482 -47.26 -2.40 79.40
CA ALA A 482 -47.03 -3.09 78.14
C ALA A 482 -46.27 -2.25 77.10
N ARG A 483 -46.24 -0.92 77.26
CA ARG A 483 -45.47 -0.03 76.39
C ARG A 483 -43.97 -0.15 76.69
N TYR A 484 -43.57 -0.11 77.96
CA TYR A 484 -42.17 -0.27 78.34
C TYR A 484 -41.64 -1.66 77.98
N ALA A 485 -42.46 -2.71 78.12
CA ALA A 485 -42.08 -4.06 77.72
C ALA A 485 -41.77 -4.19 76.22
N ARG A 486 -42.50 -3.47 75.35
CA ARG A 486 -42.19 -3.39 73.91
C ARG A 486 -40.85 -2.68 73.65
N GLU A 487 -40.65 -1.54 74.28
CA GLU A 487 -39.38 -0.79 74.20
C GLU A 487 -38.20 -1.68 74.64
N ALA A 488 -38.35 -2.41 75.76
CA ALA A 488 -37.33 -3.32 76.24
C ALA A 488 -36.97 -4.44 75.25
N LEU A 489 -37.95 -5.02 74.56
CA LEU A 489 -37.73 -6.03 73.52
C LEU A 489 -36.97 -5.46 72.32
N GLU A 490 -37.35 -4.26 71.86
CA GLU A 490 -36.67 -3.56 70.77
C GLU A 490 -35.21 -3.24 71.13
N GLN A 491 -34.98 -2.70 72.34
CA GLN A 491 -33.64 -2.38 72.82
C GLN A 491 -32.78 -3.63 72.98
N ALA A 492 -33.31 -4.72 73.54
CA ALA A 492 -32.57 -5.97 73.70
C ALA A 492 -32.18 -6.59 72.34
N ALA A 493 -33.08 -6.57 71.36
CA ALA A 493 -32.78 -7.03 70.00
C ALA A 493 -31.68 -6.18 69.34
N ALA A 494 -31.76 -4.85 69.45
CA ALA A 494 -30.77 -3.93 68.91
C ALA A 494 -29.37 -4.13 69.55
N LEU A 495 -29.33 -4.52 70.82
CA LEU A 495 -28.10 -4.80 71.57
C LEU A 495 -27.54 -6.21 71.32
N GLY A 496 -28.13 -6.98 70.41
CA GLY A 496 -27.62 -8.29 70.00
C GLY A 496 -27.86 -9.41 71.00
N VAL A 497 -28.90 -9.30 71.84
CA VAL A 497 -29.36 -10.40 72.69
C VAL A 497 -29.94 -11.52 71.80
N PRO A 498 -29.60 -12.81 72.04
CA PRO A 498 -30.09 -13.90 71.22
C PRO A 498 -31.61 -14.05 71.31
N ALA A 499 -32.23 -14.48 70.21
CA ALA A 499 -33.69 -14.64 70.10
C ALA A 499 -34.28 -15.51 71.22
N SER A 500 -33.57 -16.57 71.62
CA SER A 500 -33.97 -17.47 72.70
C SER A 500 -34.16 -16.77 74.06
N GLU A 501 -33.43 -15.68 74.32
CA GLU A 501 -33.58 -14.88 75.55
C GLU A 501 -34.71 -13.83 75.44
N ILE A 502 -35.09 -13.44 74.23
CA ILE A 502 -36.13 -12.43 73.94
C ILE A 502 -37.54 -13.07 73.94
N GLU A 503 -37.66 -14.29 73.42
CA GLU A 503 -38.91 -15.03 73.24
C GLU A 503 -39.83 -15.08 74.48
N PRO A 504 -39.33 -15.33 75.71
CA PRO A 504 -40.19 -15.43 76.89
C PRO A 504 -40.97 -14.15 77.21
N LEU A 505 -40.31 -12.99 77.11
CA LEU A 505 -40.97 -11.70 77.34
C LEU A 505 -41.93 -11.36 76.18
N GLN A 506 -41.55 -11.72 74.95
CA GLN A 506 -42.38 -11.50 73.78
C GLN A 506 -43.68 -12.31 73.84
N ALA A 507 -43.64 -13.57 74.29
CA ALA A 507 -44.82 -14.40 74.50
C ALA A 507 -45.75 -13.79 75.56
N ARG A 508 -45.22 -13.44 76.74
CA ARG A 508 -45.99 -12.82 77.82
C ARG A 508 -46.68 -11.51 77.41
N LEU A 509 -46.02 -10.72 76.57
CA LEU A 509 -46.59 -9.48 76.05
C LEU A 509 -47.77 -9.74 75.10
N ARG A 510 -47.70 -10.79 74.26
CA ARG A 510 -48.82 -11.19 73.40
C ARG A 510 -50.02 -11.63 74.23
N ASP A 511 -49.78 -12.43 75.27
CA ASP A 511 -50.83 -12.92 76.16
C ASP A 511 -51.52 -11.76 76.91
N ALA A 512 -50.75 -10.81 77.43
CA ALA A 512 -51.30 -9.59 78.05
C ALA A 512 -52.16 -8.77 77.08
N ALA A 513 -51.73 -8.63 75.82
CA ALA A 513 -52.47 -7.89 74.79
C ALA A 513 -53.77 -8.60 74.34
N THR A 514 -53.92 -9.90 74.59
CA THR A 514 -55.16 -10.64 74.35
C THR A 514 -56.16 -10.53 75.51
N LEU A 515 -55.71 -10.18 76.72
CA LEU A 515 -56.55 -10.00 77.90
C LEU A 515 -57.16 -8.58 78.02
N GLU A 516 -56.60 -7.60 77.29
CA GLU A 516 -57.11 -6.22 77.23
C GLU A 516 -58.16 -5.98 76.12
N ARG A 517 -58.43 -6.98 75.27
CA ARG A 517 -59.53 -6.99 74.28
C ARG A 517 -60.71 -7.77 74.83
#